data_AF-A0A4Q5NIT1-F1
#
_entry.id   AF-A0A4Q5NIT1-F1
#
_cell.length_a   1.000
_cell.length_b   1.000
_cell.length_c   1.000
_cell.angle_alpha   90.00
_cell.angle_beta   90.00
_cell.angle_gamma   90.00
#
_symmetry.space_group_name_H-M   'P 1'
#
loop_
_entity.id
_entity.type
_entity.pdbx_description
1 polymer ?
#
loop_
_entity_poly.entity_id
_entity_poly.type
_entity_poly.pdbx_seq_one_letter_code
_entity_poly.pdbx_strand_id
1 'polypeptide(L)'
;MKNLTQKRAFTLIELLVVIAIIAILAAILFPVFARARENARKTSCLSNMKQMGLGLMQYTQDYDERFPMSRSDQGPTYFGTFQNNALPWQMAIQPYVKSYQLFKCPSNSSTGSVSWSNVGNGDLIGRSYKANGSGDSNYRTAWGGVQPINSPGNGGGAALAQIKSASQLIVVGEDLGGNGDPEYYRPDAAGCASCFTLQNHLGMTNFLFADGHAKSLKPLATGQQLNMWNVDNSTAPGGVEGPAPTSLLNELAARQAKMN
;
A
#
# COMPACT_ATOMS: atom_id res chain seq x y z
N MET A 1 57.05 -49.01 -20.92
CA MET A 1 56.66 -47.90 -21.81
C MET A 1 55.80 -46.94 -21.01
N LYS A 2 56.27 -45.71 -20.73
CA LYS A 2 55.48 -44.69 -20.00
C LYS A 2 54.59 -43.98 -21.02
N ASN A 3 53.28 -44.20 -20.94
CA ASN A 3 52.30 -43.42 -21.69
C ASN A 3 52.35 -41.96 -21.20
N LEU A 4 52.96 -41.08 -21.98
CA LEU A 4 52.90 -39.64 -21.74
C LEU A 4 51.49 -39.19 -22.12
N THR A 5 50.59 -39.16 -21.15
CA THR A 5 49.27 -38.55 -21.28
C THR A 5 49.46 -37.08 -21.61
N GLN A 6 49.20 -36.69 -22.87
CA GLN A 6 49.23 -35.29 -23.27
C GLN A 6 48.24 -34.50 -22.41
N LYS A 7 48.75 -33.62 -21.56
CA LYS A 7 47.92 -32.63 -20.88
C LYS A 7 47.47 -31.62 -21.94
N ARG A 8 46.17 -31.57 -22.22
CA ARG A 8 45.57 -30.52 -23.06
C ARG A 8 45.74 -29.19 -22.32
N ALA A 9 46.57 -28.30 -22.86
CA ALA A 9 46.70 -26.94 -22.37
C ALA A 9 45.57 -26.08 -22.94
N PHE A 10 44.85 -25.38 -22.07
CA PHE A 10 43.79 -24.46 -22.46
C PHE A 10 44.42 -23.23 -23.10
N THR A 11 43.95 -22.82 -24.29
CA THR A 11 44.45 -21.61 -24.93
C THR A 11 43.81 -20.37 -24.31
N LEU A 12 44.53 -19.25 -24.30
CA LEU A 12 44.02 -17.97 -23.82
C LEU A 12 42.74 -17.55 -24.58
N ILE A 13 42.66 -17.88 -25.87
CA ILE A 13 41.53 -17.55 -26.73
C ILE A 13 40.27 -18.33 -26.32
N GLU A 14 40.39 -19.62 -26.01
CA GLU A 14 39.26 -20.42 -25.54
C GLU A 14 38.68 -19.87 -24.23
N LEU A 15 39.55 -19.44 -23.31
CA LEU A 15 39.11 -18.82 -22.05
C LEU A 15 38.39 -17.50 -22.31
N LEU A 16 38.95 -16.66 -23.20
CA LEU A 16 38.42 -15.34 -23.54
C LEU A 16 37.04 -15.43 -24.20
N VAL A 17 36.84 -16.38 -25.13
CA VAL A 17 35.54 -16.58 -25.78
C VAL A 17 34.48 -17.04 -24.77
N VAL A 18 34.83 -17.93 -23.84
CA VAL A 18 33.87 -18.40 -22.81
C VAL A 18 33.43 -17.27 -21.89
N ILE A 19 34.37 -16.46 -21.37
CA ILE A 19 34.00 -15.31 -20.53
C ILE A 19 33.18 -14.28 -21.32
N ALA A 20 33.49 -14.08 -22.61
CA ALA A 20 32.73 -13.17 -23.47
C ALA A 20 31.28 -13.65 -23.63
N ILE A 21 31.05 -14.94 -23.87
CA ILE A 21 29.71 -15.52 -23.97
C ILE A 21 28.97 -15.40 -22.63
N ILE A 22 29.61 -15.73 -21.50
CA ILE A 22 29.00 -15.59 -20.17
C ILE A 22 28.63 -14.13 -19.89
N ALA A 23 29.49 -13.17 -20.25
CA ALA A 23 29.23 -11.75 -20.07
C ALA A 23 28.01 -11.28 -20.87
N ILE A 24 27.87 -11.71 -22.14
CA ILE A 24 26.71 -11.40 -22.98
C ILE A 24 25.42 -11.99 -22.39
N LEU A 25 25.46 -13.26 -21.98
CA LEU A 25 24.29 -13.93 -21.38
C LEU A 25 23.87 -13.26 -20.07
N ALA A 26 24.83 -12.94 -19.20
CA ALA A 26 24.57 -12.27 -17.94
C ALA A 26 23.99 -10.86 -18.16
N ALA A 27 24.49 -10.11 -19.15
CA ALA A 27 24.00 -8.77 -19.48
C ALA A 27 22.52 -8.75 -19.88
N ILE A 28 22.03 -9.79 -20.54
CA ILE A 28 20.60 -9.92 -20.91
C ILE A 28 19.78 -10.51 -19.75
N LEU A 29 20.34 -11.47 -19.01
CA LEU A 29 19.61 -12.19 -17.98
C LEU A 29 19.32 -11.33 -16.74
N PHE A 30 20.26 -10.48 -16.32
CA PHE A 30 20.08 -9.62 -15.14
C PHE A 30 18.89 -8.66 -15.20
N PRO A 31 18.69 -7.84 -16.26
CA PRO A 31 17.55 -6.94 -16.32
C PRO A 31 16.22 -7.71 -16.39
N VAL A 32 16.18 -8.83 -17.12
CA VAL A 32 14.98 -9.68 -17.22
C VAL A 32 14.65 -10.29 -15.86
N PHE A 33 15.64 -10.83 -15.16
CA PHE A 33 15.45 -11.43 -13.84
C PHE A 33 15.01 -10.40 -12.81
N ALA A 34 15.58 -9.19 -12.82
CA ALA A 34 15.17 -8.10 -11.94
C ALA A 34 13.69 -7.75 -12.13
N ARG A 35 13.24 -7.61 -13.39
CA ARG A 35 11.82 -7.34 -13.71
C ARG A 35 10.90 -8.49 -13.30
N ALA A 36 11.31 -9.73 -13.55
CA ALA A 36 10.55 -10.92 -13.14
C ALA A 36 10.39 -11.01 -11.61
N ARG A 37 11.47 -10.74 -10.87
CA ARG A 37 11.45 -10.68 -9.41
C ARG A 37 10.51 -9.61 -8.88
N GLU A 38 10.50 -8.42 -9.49
CA GLU A 38 9.59 -7.35 -9.07
C GLU A 38 8.13 -7.67 -9.39
N ASN A 39 7.84 -8.27 -10.55
CA ASN A 39 6.49 -8.76 -10.83
C ASN A 39 6.01 -9.79 -9.80
N ALA A 40 6.89 -10.70 -9.36
CA ALA A 40 6.55 -11.66 -8.31
C ALA A 40 6.23 -10.96 -6.98
N ARG A 41 7.05 -9.96 -6.58
CA ARG A 41 6.78 -9.17 -5.37
C ARG A 41 5.50 -8.37 -5.46
N LYS A 42 5.21 -7.76 -6.61
CA LYS A 42 3.92 -7.10 -6.89
C LYS A 42 2.74 -8.03 -6.65
N THR A 43 2.81 -9.25 -7.18
CA THR A 43 1.76 -10.27 -6.98
C THR A 43 1.64 -10.66 -5.51
N SER A 44 2.76 -10.81 -4.80
CA SER A 44 2.74 -11.07 -3.35
C SER A 44 2.08 -9.92 -2.58
N CYS A 45 2.43 -8.66 -2.88
CA CYS A 45 1.82 -7.52 -2.20
C CYS A 45 0.32 -7.39 -2.51
N LEU A 46 -0.11 -7.71 -3.75
CA LEU A 46 -1.51 -7.78 -4.13
C LEU A 46 -2.25 -8.90 -3.38
N SER A 47 -1.62 -10.07 -3.20
CA SER A 47 -2.17 -11.18 -2.43
C SER A 47 -2.34 -10.82 -0.95
N ASN A 48 -1.37 -10.13 -0.37
CA ASN A 48 -1.48 -9.59 0.99
C ASN A 48 -2.69 -8.66 1.12
N MET A 49 -2.91 -7.77 0.14
CA MET A 49 -4.08 -6.88 0.14
C MET A 49 -5.39 -7.64 0.03
N LYS A 50 -5.48 -8.70 -0.78
CA LYS A 50 -6.67 -9.55 -0.82
C LYS A 50 -6.96 -10.22 0.52
N GLN A 51 -5.93 -10.72 1.20
CA GLN A 51 -6.08 -11.30 2.54
C GLN A 51 -6.54 -10.25 3.57
N MET A 52 -6.00 -9.03 3.51
CA MET A 52 -6.49 -7.91 4.32
C MET A 52 -7.93 -7.52 3.97
N GLY A 53 -8.30 -7.56 2.69
CA GLY A 53 -9.68 -7.34 2.21
C GLY A 53 -10.66 -8.33 2.82
N LEU A 54 -10.32 -9.62 2.82
CA LEU A 54 -11.13 -10.64 3.49
C LEU A 54 -11.26 -10.36 5.00
N GLY A 55 -10.16 -9.96 5.66
CA GLY A 55 -10.19 -9.58 7.07
C GLY A 55 -11.06 -8.34 7.35
N LEU A 56 -11.01 -7.33 6.47
CA LEU A 56 -11.88 -6.17 6.55
C LEU A 56 -13.35 -6.54 6.37
N MET A 57 -13.65 -7.44 5.42
CA MET A 57 -15.04 -7.90 5.18
C MET A 57 -15.59 -8.76 6.32
N GLN A 58 -14.74 -9.50 7.02
CA GLN A 58 -15.14 -10.21 8.24
C GLN A 58 -15.37 -9.22 9.38
N TYR A 59 -14.46 -8.25 9.56
CA TYR A 59 -14.64 -7.18 10.54
C TYR A 59 -15.94 -6.40 10.31
N THR A 60 -16.24 -5.97 9.08
CA THR A 60 -17.45 -5.19 8.79
C THR A 60 -18.72 -5.97 9.12
N GLN A 61 -18.74 -7.29 8.91
CA GLN A 61 -19.87 -8.15 9.29
C GLN A 61 -20.09 -8.21 10.80
N ASP A 62 -19.01 -8.23 11.59
CA ASP A 62 -19.09 -8.34 13.05
C ASP A 62 -19.34 -6.98 13.74
N TYR A 63 -19.11 -5.86 13.05
CA TYR A 63 -19.15 -4.50 13.60
C TYR A 63 -20.12 -3.57 12.85
N ASP A 64 -21.41 -3.92 12.82
CA ASP A 64 -22.52 -3.10 12.30
C ASP A 64 -22.31 -2.56 10.88
N GLU A 65 -21.73 -3.37 9.99
CA GLU A 65 -21.41 -3.01 8.60
C GLU A 65 -20.50 -1.79 8.48
N ARG A 66 -19.65 -1.54 9.48
CA ARG A 66 -18.71 -0.42 9.48
C ARG A 66 -17.29 -0.89 9.28
N PHE A 67 -16.53 -0.11 8.50
CA PHE A 67 -15.09 -0.28 8.44
C PHE A 67 -14.45 0.06 9.79
N PRO A 68 -13.28 -0.52 10.11
CA PRO A 68 -12.55 -0.11 11.31
C PRO A 68 -12.20 1.38 11.23
N MET A 69 -11.82 2.00 12.34
CA MET A 69 -11.19 3.32 12.28
C MET A 69 -9.73 3.17 11.83
N SER A 70 -9.18 4.17 11.12
CA SER A 70 -7.75 4.16 10.79
C SER A 70 -6.88 4.25 12.05
N ARG A 71 -7.31 5.08 13.02
CA ARG A 71 -6.82 5.16 14.40
C ARG A 71 -8.00 5.35 15.35
N SER A 72 -8.02 4.62 16.46
CA SER A 72 -9.00 4.79 17.54
C SER A 72 -8.31 5.02 18.88
N ASP A 73 -8.59 6.13 19.55
CA ASP A 73 -8.07 6.53 20.88
C ASP A 73 -8.57 5.65 22.04
N GLN A 74 -9.47 4.70 21.76
CA GLN A 74 -10.15 3.83 22.71
C GLN A 74 -9.73 2.36 22.52
N GLY A 75 -8.43 2.10 22.43
CA GLY A 75 -7.89 0.74 22.42
C GLY A 75 -8.06 0.02 23.76
N PRO A 76 -8.21 -1.33 23.79
CA PRO A 76 -8.04 -2.09 25.02
C PRO A 76 -6.65 -1.80 25.60
N THR A 77 -6.60 -1.42 26.88
CA THR A 77 -5.38 -1.09 27.64
C THR A 77 -4.42 -2.27 27.83
N TYR A 78 -4.71 -3.43 27.24
CA TYR A 78 -3.87 -4.63 27.25
C TYR A 78 -2.63 -4.52 26.35
N PHE A 79 -2.53 -3.51 25.51
CA PHE A 79 -1.35 -3.23 24.70
C PHE A 79 -0.60 -2.04 25.31
N GLY A 80 0.48 -2.33 26.05
CA GLY A 80 1.17 -1.40 26.95
C GLY A 80 1.37 0.02 26.40
N THR A 81 1.03 1.00 27.23
CA THR A 81 1.28 2.46 27.11
C THR A 81 1.67 2.93 25.72
N PHE A 82 0.70 2.96 24.81
CA PHE A 82 0.79 3.87 23.68
C PHE A 82 0.88 5.29 24.25
N GLN A 83 1.80 6.10 23.74
CA GLN A 83 1.84 7.53 24.10
C GLN A 83 0.58 8.30 23.68
N ASN A 84 -0.44 7.67 23.08
CA ASN A 84 -1.79 8.21 22.83
C ASN A 84 -2.82 7.11 22.48
N ASN A 85 -2.97 6.02 23.25
CA ASN A 85 -4.03 4.96 23.19
C ASN A 85 -4.61 4.53 21.81
N ALA A 86 -3.90 4.75 20.70
CA ALA A 86 -4.46 4.68 19.37
C ALA A 86 -4.25 3.29 18.75
N LEU A 87 -5.29 2.45 18.67
CA LEU A 87 -5.21 1.22 17.90
C LEU A 87 -5.30 1.54 16.40
N PRO A 88 -4.35 1.06 15.59
CA PRO A 88 -4.42 1.20 14.14
C PRO A 88 -5.38 0.15 13.56
N TRP A 89 -5.92 0.40 12.37
CA TRP A 89 -6.84 -0.53 11.70
C TRP A 89 -6.27 -1.94 11.49
N GLN A 90 -4.95 -2.07 11.33
CA GLN A 90 -4.29 -3.36 11.19
C GLN A 90 -4.55 -4.26 12.41
N MET A 91 -4.61 -3.66 13.60
CA MET A 91 -4.93 -4.38 14.83
C MET A 91 -6.40 -4.76 14.92
N ALA A 92 -7.29 -3.94 14.39
CA ALA A 92 -8.72 -4.25 14.35
C ALA A 92 -9.01 -5.50 13.50
N ILE A 93 -8.28 -5.69 12.39
CA ILE A 93 -8.48 -6.86 11.54
C ILE A 93 -7.56 -8.04 11.87
N GLN A 94 -6.61 -7.87 12.79
CA GLN A 94 -5.64 -8.90 13.16
C GLN A 94 -6.28 -10.24 13.55
N PRO A 95 -7.38 -10.29 14.34
CA PRO A 95 -8.02 -11.55 14.73
C PRO A 95 -8.51 -12.39 13.54
N TYR A 96 -8.88 -11.73 12.44
CA TYR A 96 -9.36 -12.37 11.21
C TYR A 96 -8.22 -12.83 10.31
N VAL A 97 -7.17 -12.00 10.15
CA VAL A 97 -6.06 -12.30 9.24
C VAL A 97 -4.95 -13.15 9.87
N LYS A 98 -4.83 -13.14 11.21
CA LYS A 98 -3.92 -13.97 12.03
C LYS A 98 -2.42 -13.90 11.68
N SER A 99 -2.00 -12.97 10.82
CA SER A 99 -0.60 -12.81 10.40
C SER A 99 -0.22 -11.34 10.24
N TYR A 100 0.77 -10.90 11.02
CA TYR A 100 1.31 -9.55 10.93
C TYR A 100 2.19 -9.32 9.68
N GLN A 101 2.71 -10.40 9.08
CA GLN A 101 3.55 -10.31 7.88
C GLN A 101 2.78 -9.76 6.67
N LEU A 102 1.45 -9.90 6.68
CA LEU A 102 0.56 -9.40 5.62
C LEU A 102 0.60 -7.88 5.47
N PHE A 103 0.96 -7.15 6.53
CA PHE A 103 1.01 -5.68 6.51
C PHE A 103 2.30 -5.13 5.88
N LYS A 104 3.26 -6.00 5.51
CA LYS A 104 4.50 -5.62 4.84
C LYS A 104 4.51 -6.10 3.39
N CYS A 105 4.76 -5.17 2.48
CA CYS A 105 5.00 -5.47 1.06
C CYS A 105 6.47 -5.86 0.88
N PRO A 106 6.80 -7.01 0.27
CA PRO A 106 8.20 -7.40 0.00
C PRO A 106 9.02 -6.42 -0.86
N SER A 107 8.37 -5.56 -1.64
CA SER A 107 9.04 -4.49 -2.40
C SER A 107 9.32 -3.24 -1.55
N ASN A 108 8.73 -3.14 -0.37
CA ASN A 108 9.02 -2.07 0.56
C ASN A 108 10.22 -2.47 1.44
N SER A 109 11.40 -1.97 1.06
CA SER A 109 12.67 -2.18 1.77
C SER A 109 12.95 -1.11 2.84
N SER A 110 12.02 -0.22 3.14
CA SER A 110 12.18 0.82 4.16
C SER A 110 12.24 0.17 5.55
N THR A 111 13.45 -0.15 6.01
CA THR A 111 13.71 -0.80 7.30
C THR A 111 13.88 0.17 8.46
N GLY A 112 13.90 1.49 8.22
CA GLY A 112 14.31 2.49 9.21
C GLY A 112 13.21 3.41 9.77
N SER A 113 12.03 3.47 9.17
CA SER A 113 11.00 4.45 9.59
C SER A 113 9.59 4.00 9.23
N VAL A 114 9.28 2.73 9.44
CA VAL A 114 7.89 2.36 9.53
C VAL A 114 7.35 2.97 10.82
N SER A 115 6.33 3.84 10.75
CA SER A 115 5.58 4.25 11.94
C SER A 115 5.06 2.98 12.62
N TRP A 116 5.78 2.53 13.64
CA TRP A 116 5.53 1.26 14.27
C TRP A 116 4.19 1.32 15.00
N SER A 117 3.36 0.32 14.77
CA SER A 117 2.27 0.04 15.70
C SER A 117 2.81 -0.97 16.68
N ASN A 118 3.03 -0.55 17.92
CA ASN A 118 3.47 -1.43 18.98
C ASN A 118 2.33 -2.41 19.27
N VAL A 119 2.53 -3.71 19.09
CA VAL A 119 1.48 -4.72 19.34
C VAL A 119 1.43 -5.14 20.81
N GLY A 120 1.82 -4.24 21.73
CA GLY A 120 1.84 -4.47 23.18
C GLY A 120 3.00 -5.34 23.69
N ASN A 121 3.76 -6.00 22.80
CA ASN A 121 4.89 -6.88 23.13
C ASN A 121 6.25 -6.36 22.62
N GLY A 122 6.34 -5.13 22.13
CA GLY A 122 7.57 -4.59 21.52
C GLY A 122 7.81 -5.02 20.07
N ASP A 123 6.98 -5.92 19.51
CA ASP A 123 6.98 -6.21 18.09
C ASP A 123 6.41 -5.03 17.30
N LEU A 124 6.97 -4.81 16.11
CA LEU A 124 6.67 -3.65 15.32
C LEU A 124 6.19 -4.09 13.91
N ILE A 125 4.98 -3.67 13.54
CA ILE A 125 4.37 -4.04 12.24
C ILE A 125 4.88 -3.11 11.12
N GLY A 126 5.29 -3.70 9.99
CA GLY A 126 5.51 -2.98 8.73
C GLY A 126 4.24 -2.29 8.23
N ARG A 127 4.28 -1.00 7.88
CA ARG A 127 3.16 -0.22 7.31
C ARG A 127 3.43 0.03 5.83
N SER A 128 3.35 -1.03 5.02
CA SER A 128 3.43 -0.89 3.56
C SER A 128 2.08 -0.58 2.92
N TYR A 129 1.04 -0.45 3.74
CA TYR A 129 -0.34 -0.25 3.31
C TYR A 129 -1.00 0.77 4.22
N LYS A 130 -1.63 1.79 3.64
CA LYS A 130 -2.30 2.88 4.36
C LYS A 130 -3.77 2.94 4.00
N ALA A 131 -4.60 3.19 5.01
CA ALA A 131 -6.04 3.32 4.84
C ALA A 131 -6.36 4.66 4.17
N ASN A 132 -7.33 4.68 3.26
CA ASN A 132 -7.83 5.90 2.65
C ASN A 132 -8.53 6.76 3.71
N GLY A 133 -8.14 8.04 3.82
CA GLY A 133 -8.75 8.98 4.76
C GLY A 133 -8.06 9.09 6.10
N SER A 134 -6.97 8.34 6.34
CA SER A 134 -6.11 8.53 7.51
C SER A 134 -5.51 9.95 7.49
N GLY A 135 -5.89 10.81 8.43
CA GLY A 135 -5.35 12.17 8.58
C GLY A 135 -4.31 12.25 9.69
N ASP A 136 -3.68 13.42 9.84
CA ASP A 136 -2.64 13.69 10.84
C ASP A 136 -3.01 13.19 12.25
N SER A 137 -1.97 12.89 13.02
CA SER A 137 -1.86 12.23 14.31
C SER A 137 -2.86 12.59 15.42
N ASN A 138 -3.67 13.64 15.25
CA ASN A 138 -4.65 14.14 16.22
C ASN A 138 -6.13 13.92 15.82
N TYR A 139 -6.44 13.35 14.65
CA TYR A 139 -7.83 13.19 14.17
C TYR A 139 -8.29 11.73 14.04
N ARG A 140 -9.46 11.43 14.62
CA ARG A 140 -10.22 10.17 14.45
C ARG A 140 -10.63 10.05 12.98
N THR A 141 -9.82 9.35 12.19
CA THR A 141 -10.01 9.33 10.74
C THR A 141 -10.63 8.01 10.29
N ALA A 142 -11.78 8.13 9.65
CA ALA A 142 -12.55 7.04 9.08
C ALA A 142 -12.00 6.65 7.71
N TRP A 143 -12.22 5.39 7.35
CA TRP A 143 -11.91 4.87 6.02
C TRP A 143 -12.85 5.47 4.97
N GLY A 144 -12.31 5.97 3.84
CA GLY A 144 -13.12 6.41 2.69
C GLY A 144 -12.83 7.80 2.11
N GLY A 145 -11.83 8.54 2.62
CA GLY A 145 -11.34 9.77 2.00
C GLY A 145 -12.14 11.06 2.26
N VAL A 146 -11.45 12.19 1.99
CA VAL A 146 -11.76 13.65 2.02
C VAL A 146 -12.49 14.26 3.21
N GLN A 147 -13.49 13.60 3.78
CA GLN A 147 -14.11 13.95 5.06
C GLN A 147 -14.71 12.63 5.60
N PRO A 148 -14.62 12.33 6.91
CA PRO A 148 -15.51 11.32 7.48
C PRO A 148 -16.93 11.73 7.07
N ILE A 149 -17.69 10.83 6.42
CA ILE A 149 -19.09 11.09 6.06
C ILE A 149 -19.83 11.46 7.33
N ASN A 150 -19.93 12.76 7.57
CA ASN A 150 -20.35 13.37 8.80
C ASN A 150 -19.55 12.87 10.03
N SER A 151 -19.03 13.81 10.82
CA SER A 151 -18.95 13.61 12.26
C SER A 151 -20.27 14.10 12.88
N PRO A 152 -21.44 13.40 12.81
CA PRO A 152 -22.46 13.66 13.80
C PRO A 152 -22.09 12.77 15.00
N GLY A 153 -21.11 13.23 15.77
CA GLY A 153 -21.06 12.92 17.20
C GLY A 153 -20.68 11.51 17.69
N ASN A 154 -20.16 10.58 16.88
CA ASN A 154 -19.56 9.37 17.46
C ASN A 154 -18.59 8.69 16.49
N GLY A 155 -17.28 8.90 16.65
CA GLY A 155 -16.26 8.42 15.71
C GLY A 155 -16.19 6.90 15.57
N GLY A 156 -16.92 6.36 14.60
CA GLY A 156 -16.71 5.04 14.01
C GLY A 156 -16.22 5.18 12.56
N GLY A 157 -15.73 4.10 11.97
CA GLY A 157 -15.43 4.10 10.53
C GLY A 157 -16.70 4.23 9.68
N ALA A 158 -16.51 4.48 8.37
CA ALA A 158 -17.62 4.64 7.43
C ALA A 158 -18.49 3.39 7.39
N ALA A 159 -19.81 3.59 7.40
CA ALA A 159 -20.75 2.49 7.23
C ALA A 159 -20.86 2.12 5.75
N LEU A 160 -20.97 0.82 5.45
CA LEU A 160 -21.07 0.31 4.08
C LEU A 160 -22.24 0.94 3.32
N ALA A 161 -23.36 1.19 4.00
CA ALA A 161 -24.53 1.87 3.46
C ALA A 161 -24.28 3.31 2.96
N GLN A 162 -23.19 3.95 3.42
CA GLN A 162 -22.83 5.30 2.98
C GLN A 162 -21.94 5.29 1.73
N ILE A 163 -21.46 4.12 1.31
CA ILE A 163 -20.57 3.98 0.15
C ILE A 163 -21.44 3.74 -1.08
N LYS A 164 -21.40 4.67 -2.04
CA LYS A 164 -22.19 4.60 -3.26
C LYS A 164 -21.78 3.41 -4.14
N SER A 165 -20.49 3.11 -4.17
CA SER A 165 -19.93 2.05 -5.01
C SER A 165 -18.73 1.38 -4.34
N ALA A 166 -18.97 0.25 -3.68
CA ALA A 166 -17.95 -0.45 -2.93
C ALA A 166 -16.80 -1.00 -3.81
N SER A 167 -17.10 -1.33 -5.06
CA SER A 167 -16.11 -1.81 -6.04
C SER A 167 -15.30 -0.68 -6.70
N GLN A 168 -15.59 0.58 -6.40
CA GLN A 168 -14.84 1.73 -6.94
C GLN A 168 -14.14 2.53 -5.84
N LEU A 169 -14.63 2.49 -4.60
CA LEU A 169 -13.99 3.15 -3.49
C LEU A 169 -12.70 2.42 -3.08
N ILE A 170 -11.57 3.11 -3.20
CA ILE A 170 -10.29 2.68 -2.64
C ILE A 170 -10.34 2.86 -1.12
N VAL A 171 -10.02 1.80 -0.41
CA VAL A 171 -9.96 1.76 1.05
C VAL A 171 -8.53 1.59 1.56
N VAL A 172 -7.64 0.92 0.81
CA VAL A 172 -6.20 0.84 1.13
C VAL A 172 -5.36 1.10 -0.10
N GLY A 173 -4.30 1.90 0.04
CA GLY A 173 -3.24 2.03 -0.96
C GLY A 173 -1.91 1.48 -0.44
N GLU A 174 -1.09 0.92 -1.34
CA GLU A 174 0.31 0.63 -1.02
C GLU A 174 1.14 1.91 -0.84
N ASP A 175 2.03 1.89 0.15
CA ASP A 175 2.90 3.02 0.49
C ASP A 175 4.33 2.55 0.85
N LEU A 176 5.32 3.41 0.56
CA LEU A 176 6.75 3.20 0.80
C LEU A 176 7.18 3.48 2.24
N GLY A 177 6.26 3.95 3.10
CA GLY A 177 6.50 4.13 4.54
C GLY A 177 7.03 5.52 4.90
N GLY A 178 6.48 6.58 4.32
CA GLY A 178 6.75 7.96 4.76
C GLY A 178 5.99 8.36 6.04
N ASN A 179 6.53 9.30 6.83
CA ASN A 179 5.81 10.01 7.88
C ASN A 179 4.73 10.88 7.22
N GLY A 180 3.47 10.52 7.40
CA GLY A 180 2.32 11.21 6.80
C GLY A 180 1.26 10.21 6.39
N ASP A 181 0.10 10.29 7.02
CA ASP A 181 -1.08 9.54 6.63
C ASP A 181 -1.68 10.18 5.34
N PRO A 182 -2.21 9.43 4.35
CA PRO A 182 -2.75 9.98 3.12
C PRO A 182 -3.95 10.89 3.37
N GLU A 183 -3.69 12.19 3.39
CA GLU A 183 -4.71 13.23 3.44
C GLU A 183 -5.19 13.57 2.03
N TYR A 184 -6.42 13.15 1.71
CA TYR A 184 -7.08 13.59 0.48
C TYR A 184 -7.69 15.00 0.62
N TYR A 185 -7.95 15.46 1.85
CA TYR A 185 -8.67 16.71 2.10
C TYR A 185 -7.91 17.98 1.71
N ARG A 186 -6.57 17.93 1.71
CA ARG A 186 -5.74 19.11 1.46
C ARG A 186 -4.48 18.79 0.65
N PRO A 187 -4.61 18.50 -0.65
CA PRO A 187 -3.46 18.48 -1.55
C PRO A 187 -2.72 19.84 -1.63
N ASP A 188 -3.31 20.90 -1.08
CA ASP A 188 -2.80 22.27 -0.95
C ASP A 188 -2.34 22.64 0.48
N ALA A 189 -2.46 21.74 1.47
CA ALA A 189 -1.91 22.01 2.80
C ALA A 189 -0.38 22.05 2.72
N ALA A 190 0.18 23.22 3.02
CA ALA A 190 1.60 23.37 3.25
C ALA A 190 2.07 22.35 4.30
N GLY A 191 2.76 21.28 3.87
CA GLY A 191 3.28 20.23 4.74
C GLY A 191 3.02 18.79 4.26
N CYS A 192 2.10 18.54 3.32
CA CYS A 192 1.71 17.19 2.92
C CYS A 192 2.55 16.56 1.79
N ALA A 193 3.78 17.05 1.54
CA ALA A 193 4.66 16.56 0.46
C ALA A 193 5.02 15.06 0.57
N SER A 194 4.75 14.45 1.73
CA SER A 194 4.98 13.03 2.07
C SER A 194 3.71 12.17 2.19
N CYS A 195 2.51 12.73 1.97
CA CYS A 195 1.25 12.01 2.24
C CYS A 195 0.93 10.89 1.24
N PHE A 196 1.64 10.82 0.11
CA PHE A 196 1.46 9.77 -0.89
C PHE A 196 2.81 9.28 -1.43
N THR A 197 3.42 8.31 -0.75
CA THR A 197 4.65 7.64 -1.23
C THR A 197 4.29 6.30 -1.84
N LEU A 198 3.56 6.31 -2.95
CA LEU A 198 3.07 5.06 -3.54
C LEU A 198 4.19 4.08 -3.89
N GLN A 199 3.94 2.80 -3.60
CA GLN A 199 4.82 1.73 -4.03
C GLN A 199 4.86 1.67 -5.56
N ASN A 200 6.08 1.59 -6.10
CA ASN A 200 6.31 1.46 -7.52
C ASN A 200 6.61 0.00 -7.88
N HIS A 201 5.61 -0.70 -8.40
CA HIS A 201 5.75 -2.04 -8.98
C HIS A 201 5.80 -1.96 -10.51
N LEU A 202 6.87 -1.37 -11.05
CA LEU A 202 7.09 -1.16 -12.50
C LEU A 202 6.04 -0.21 -13.13
N GLY A 203 5.85 0.96 -12.54
CA GLY A 203 4.91 2.00 -12.97
C GLY A 203 3.47 1.81 -12.46
N MET A 204 3.25 0.88 -11.55
CA MET A 204 1.93 0.51 -11.03
C MET A 204 1.93 0.43 -9.51
N THR A 205 0.76 0.60 -8.90
CA THR A 205 0.55 0.50 -7.44
C THR A 205 -0.68 -0.38 -7.18
N ASN A 206 -0.66 -1.19 -6.13
CA ASN A 206 -1.81 -1.99 -5.72
C ASN A 206 -2.74 -1.18 -4.79
N PHE A 207 -4.04 -1.34 -5.02
CA PHE A 207 -5.11 -0.72 -4.25
C PHE A 207 -6.11 -1.81 -3.81
N LEU A 208 -6.68 -1.64 -2.63
CA LEU A 208 -7.76 -2.45 -2.07
C LEU A 208 -9.03 -1.61 -2.12
N PHE A 209 -10.13 -2.25 -2.49
CA PHE A 209 -11.43 -1.63 -2.64
C PHE A 209 -12.37 -2.03 -1.50
N ALA A 210 -13.42 -1.24 -1.28
CA ALA A 210 -14.34 -1.41 -0.16
C ALA A 210 -15.09 -2.75 -0.20
N ASP A 211 -15.28 -3.36 -1.36
CA ASP A 211 -15.82 -4.72 -1.48
C ASP A 211 -14.79 -5.85 -1.18
N GLY A 212 -13.55 -5.48 -0.82
CA GLY A 212 -12.47 -6.41 -0.50
C GLY A 212 -11.63 -6.87 -1.70
N HIS A 213 -11.95 -6.48 -2.94
CA HIS A 213 -11.10 -6.83 -4.07
C HIS A 213 -9.86 -5.93 -4.14
N ALA A 214 -8.75 -6.46 -4.65
CA ALA A 214 -7.52 -5.69 -4.85
C ALA A 214 -7.12 -5.65 -6.32
N LYS A 215 -6.61 -4.51 -6.79
CA LYS A 215 -6.22 -4.29 -8.18
C LYS A 215 -4.99 -3.40 -8.28
N SER A 216 -4.09 -3.72 -9.22
CA SER A 216 -2.98 -2.85 -9.58
C SER A 216 -3.42 -1.81 -10.61
N LEU A 217 -3.22 -0.53 -10.32
CA LEU A 217 -3.56 0.57 -11.21
C LEU A 217 -2.40 1.56 -11.33
N LYS A 218 -2.41 2.33 -12.42
CA LYS A 218 -1.62 3.55 -12.50
C LYS A 218 -2.22 4.57 -11.52
N PRO A 219 -1.41 5.29 -10.73
CA PRO A 219 -1.95 6.23 -9.75
C PRO A 219 -2.94 7.23 -10.34
N LEU A 220 -2.62 7.85 -11.47
CA LEU A 220 -3.47 8.85 -12.11
C LEU A 220 -4.82 8.29 -12.59
N ALA A 221 -4.89 7.00 -12.92
CA ALA A 221 -6.13 6.36 -13.34
C ALA A 221 -7.18 6.31 -12.23
N THR A 222 -6.78 6.45 -10.96
CA THR A 222 -7.68 6.41 -9.80
C THR A 222 -8.48 7.69 -9.57
N GLY A 223 -8.20 8.76 -10.32
CA GLY A 223 -8.94 10.02 -10.24
C GLY A 223 -9.43 10.56 -11.58
N GLN A 224 -8.94 10.06 -12.71
CA GLN A 224 -9.16 10.69 -14.03
C GLN A 224 -10.56 10.56 -14.61
N GLN A 225 -11.20 9.39 -14.48
CA GLN A 225 -12.56 9.17 -14.97
C GLN A 225 -13.59 9.36 -13.85
N LEU A 226 -13.21 8.93 -12.66
CA LEU A 226 -14.03 8.93 -11.46
C LEU A 226 -13.12 9.16 -10.27
N ASN A 227 -13.60 9.85 -9.25
CA ASN A 227 -12.90 9.98 -7.99
C ASN A 227 -13.02 8.70 -7.15
N MET A 228 -12.12 7.75 -7.35
CA MET A 228 -12.10 6.47 -6.62
C MET A 228 -11.69 6.60 -5.15
N TRP A 229 -11.38 7.81 -4.69
CA TRP A 229 -10.93 8.09 -3.33
C TRP A 229 -12.01 8.68 -2.45
N ASN A 230 -13.21 8.92 -3.00
CA ASN A 230 -14.34 9.50 -2.29
C ASN A 230 -15.54 8.56 -2.34
N VAL A 231 -16.25 8.47 -1.22
CA VAL A 231 -17.33 7.49 -0.95
C VAL A 231 -18.51 7.54 -1.91
N ASP A 232 -18.74 8.70 -2.51
CA ASP A 232 -19.82 9.00 -3.45
C ASP A 232 -19.31 9.22 -4.89
N ASN A 233 -18.02 8.95 -5.14
CA ASN A 233 -17.36 9.17 -6.43
C ASN A 233 -17.43 10.61 -6.97
N SER A 234 -17.75 11.58 -6.10
CA SER A 234 -17.91 12.97 -6.48
C SER A 234 -16.58 13.71 -6.58
N THR A 235 -16.57 14.81 -7.33
CA THR A 235 -15.41 15.72 -7.43
C THR A 235 -14.95 16.18 -6.04
N ALA A 236 -15.87 16.55 -5.17
CA ALA A 236 -15.65 16.85 -3.75
C ALA A 236 -16.86 16.36 -2.94
N PRO A 237 -16.73 16.05 -1.64
CA PRO A 237 -17.82 15.46 -0.85
C PRO A 237 -19.18 16.15 -1.03
N GLY A 238 -20.21 15.37 -1.40
CA GLY A 238 -21.55 15.91 -1.67
C GLY A 238 -21.68 16.67 -3.00
N GLY A 239 -20.62 16.68 -3.81
CA GLY A 239 -20.59 17.26 -5.15
C GLY A 239 -21.15 16.33 -6.23
N VAL A 240 -20.94 16.71 -7.49
CA VAL A 240 -21.36 15.89 -8.65
C VAL A 240 -20.34 14.78 -8.90
N GLU A 241 -20.81 13.60 -9.30
CA GLU A 241 -19.96 12.52 -9.78
C GLU A 241 -19.04 12.97 -10.91
N GLY A 242 -17.78 12.58 -10.83
CA GLY A 242 -16.82 12.98 -11.84
C GLY A 242 -15.38 12.73 -11.44
N PRO A 243 -14.44 13.29 -12.21
CA PRO A 243 -13.02 13.18 -11.90
C PRO A 243 -12.70 13.80 -10.54
N ALA A 244 -11.62 13.33 -9.94
CA ALA A 244 -11.06 13.94 -8.74
C ALA A 244 -10.69 15.42 -8.98
N PRO A 245 -10.59 16.24 -7.92
CA PRO A 245 -10.14 17.62 -8.03
C PRO A 245 -8.79 17.72 -8.73
N THR A 246 -8.58 18.81 -9.48
CA THR A 246 -7.34 19.08 -10.21
C THR A 246 -6.11 18.98 -9.32
N SER A 247 -6.22 19.38 -8.06
CA SER A 247 -5.14 19.28 -7.08
C SER A 247 -4.69 17.84 -6.80
N LEU A 248 -5.63 16.90 -6.62
CA LEU A 248 -5.28 15.48 -6.52
C LEU A 248 -4.72 14.96 -7.85
N LEU A 249 -5.37 15.28 -8.97
CA LEU A 249 -4.92 14.80 -10.28
C LEU A 249 -3.47 15.20 -10.57
N ASN A 250 -3.09 16.43 -10.21
CA ASN A 250 -1.71 16.91 -10.32
C ASN A 250 -0.75 16.10 -9.44
N GLU A 251 -1.13 15.79 -8.20
CA GLU A 251 -0.32 14.97 -7.31
C GLU A 251 -0.16 13.54 -7.84
N LEU A 252 -1.25 12.89 -8.23
CA LEU A 252 -1.21 11.54 -8.83
C LEU A 252 -0.36 11.51 -10.11
N ALA A 253 -0.45 12.56 -10.95
CA ALA A 253 0.36 12.71 -12.14
C ALA A 253 1.84 12.87 -11.79
N ALA A 254 2.17 13.72 -10.82
CA ALA A 254 3.54 13.92 -10.36
C ALA A 254 4.14 12.63 -9.78
N ARG A 255 3.36 11.85 -9.03
CA ARG A 255 3.82 10.55 -8.50
C ARG A 255 4.02 9.52 -9.59
N GLN A 256 3.08 9.42 -10.53
CA GLN A 256 3.23 8.53 -11.68
C GLN A 256 4.43 8.91 -12.54
N ALA A 257 4.74 10.19 -12.70
CA ALA A 257 5.91 10.65 -13.45
C ALA A 257 7.23 10.23 -12.78
N LYS A 258 7.29 10.21 -11.44
CA LYS A 258 8.47 9.74 -10.68
C LYS A 258 8.67 8.21 -10.73
N MET A 259 7.73 7.45 -11.30
CA MET A 259 7.79 5.99 -11.37
C MET A 259 8.32 5.45 -12.71
N ASN A 260 8.37 6.31 -13.74
CA ASN A 260 8.90 5.99 -15.08
C ASN A 260 10.37 6.36 -15.17
#